data_AF-A0A104JIU4-F1
#
_entry.id   AF-A0A104JIU4-F1
#
_cell.length_a   1.000
_cell.length_b   1.000
_cell.length_c   1.000
_cell.angle_alpha   90.00
_cell.angle_beta   90.00
_cell.angle_gamma   90.00
#
_symmetry.space_group_name_H-M   'P 1'
#
loop_
_entity.id
_entity.type
_entity.pdbx_description
1 polymer ?
#
loop_
_entity_poly.entity_id
_entity_poly.type
_entity_poly.pdbx_seq_one_letter_code
_entity_poly.pdbx_strand_id
1 'polypeptide(L)' 'MPAKSQAQQRAAGAALAAKRGETKKSSLKPASKSMYESMNEKQLEDFASTKTRGKPHHKHDA' A
#
# COMPACT_ATOMS: atom_id res chain seq x y z
N MET A 1 5.73 -9.98 3.79
CA MET A 1 5.48 -10.31 2.36
C MET A 1 5.70 -9.05 1.53
N PRO A 2 6.45 -9.06 0.42
CA PRO A 2 6.70 -7.86 -0.36
C PRO A 2 5.51 -7.50 -1.28
N ALA A 3 5.31 -6.20 -1.55
CA ALA A 3 4.33 -5.75 -2.55
C ALA A 3 4.70 -6.29 -3.94
N LYS A 4 3.74 -6.90 -4.65
CA LYS A 4 3.97 -7.54 -5.96
C LYS A 4 3.89 -6.57 -7.14
N SER A 5 3.47 -5.32 -6.91
CA SER A 5 3.30 -4.30 -7.96
C SER A 5 3.46 -2.89 -7.39
N GLN A 6 3.81 -1.92 -8.25
CA GLN A 6 3.94 -0.50 -7.85
C GLN A 6 2.60 0.07 -7.35
N ALA A 7 1.47 -0.35 -7.94
CA ALA A 7 0.14 0.05 -7.49
C ALA A 7 -0.13 -0.35 -6.03
N GLN A 8 0.28 -1.55 -5.62
CA GLN A 8 0.14 -2.01 -4.24
C GLN A 8 1.05 -1.26 -3.27
N GLN A 9 2.27 -0.92 -3.69
CA GLN A 9 3.18 -0.13 -2.86
C GLN A 9 2.61 1.26 -2.57
N ARG A 10 2.08 1.94 -3.60
CA ARG A 10 1.39 3.23 -3.44
C ARG A 10 0.17 3.11 -2.55
N ALA A 11 -0.63 2.05 -2.75
CA ALA A 11 -1.81 1.81 -1.94
C ALA A 11 -1.46 1.58 -0.46
N ALA A 12 -0.37 0.84 -0.18
CA ALA A 12 0.16 0.60 1.15
C ALA A 12 0.64 1.90 1.81
N GLY A 13 1.34 2.76 1.08
CA GLY A 13 1.80 4.06 1.60
C GLY A 13 0.63 4.96 2.00
N ALA A 14 -0.42 5.05 1.18
CA ALA A 14 -1.62 5.81 1.53
C ALA A 14 -2.36 5.23 2.74
N ALA A 15 -2.46 3.89 2.81
CA ALA A 15 -3.05 3.21 3.96
C ALA A 15 -2.24 3.43 5.25
N LEU A 16 -0.90 3.45 5.16
CA LEU A 16 0.00 3.70 6.28
C LEU A 16 -0.20 5.12 6.83
N ALA A 17 -0.23 6.12 5.95
CA ALA A 17 -0.49 7.51 6.34
C ALA A 17 -1.85 7.66 7.06
N ALA A 18 -2.87 6.93 6.62
CA ALA A 18 -4.16 6.92 7.29
C ALA A 18 -4.12 6.22 8.66
N LYS A 19 -3.34 5.14 8.83
CA LYS A 19 -3.14 4.51 10.15
C LYS A 19 -2.42 5.42 11.13
N ARG A 20 -1.48 6.22 10.65
CA ARG A 20 -0.75 7.22 11.44
C ARG A 20 -1.57 8.48 11.73
N GLY A 21 -2.78 8.59 11.17
CA GLY A 21 -3.66 9.74 11.35
C GLY A 21 -3.32 10.95 10.48
N GLU A 22 -2.36 10.82 9.56
CA GLU A 22 -1.96 11.90 8.64
C GLU A 22 -3.00 12.14 7.55
N THR A 23 -3.78 11.12 7.18
CA THR A 23 -4.83 11.20 6.16
C THR A 23 -6.13 10.55 6.65
N LYS A 24 -7.27 11.02 6.15
CA LYS A 24 -8.58 10.46 6.53
C LYS A 24 -8.81 9.12 5.83
N LYS A 25 -9.31 8.11 6.55
CA LYS A 25 -9.75 6.83 5.95
C LYS A 25 -10.76 7.01 4.80
N SER A 26 -11.59 8.04 4.88
CA SER A 26 -12.60 8.35 3.85
C SER A 26 -12.01 8.84 2.54
N SER A 27 -10.80 9.43 2.54
CA SER A 27 -10.12 9.89 1.32
C SER A 27 -9.27 8.80 0.65
N LEU A 28 -9.20 7.59 1.23
CA LEU A 28 -8.45 6.48 0.67
C LEU A 28 -9.14 5.88 -0.55
N LYS A 29 -8.33 5.55 -1.57
CA LYS A 29 -8.78 4.73 -2.70
C LYS A 29 -9.21 3.33 -2.22
N PRO A 30 -10.10 2.63 -2.94
CA PRO A 30 -10.62 1.33 -2.51
C PRO A 30 -9.53 0.32 -2.10
N ALA A 31 -8.45 0.21 -2.89
CA ALA A 31 -7.33 -0.66 -2.57
C ALA A 31 -6.62 -0.29 -1.26
N SER A 32 -6.35 0.99 -1.03
CA SER A 32 -5.77 1.49 0.22
C SER A 32 -6.70 1.27 1.40
N LYS A 33 -8.02 1.41 1.19
CA LYS A 33 -9.03 1.20 2.22
C LYS A 33 -9.07 -0.27 2.67
N SER A 34 -9.05 -1.21 1.72
CA SER A 34 -8.92 -2.64 2.02
C SER A 34 -7.61 -2.96 2.74
N MET A 35 -6.48 -2.38 2.31
CA MET A 35 -5.19 -2.57 2.97
C MET A 35 -5.18 -1.99 4.40
N TYR A 36 -5.77 -0.81 4.61
CA TYR A 36 -5.91 -0.18 5.93
C TYR A 36 -6.70 -1.07 6.91
N GLU A 37 -7.76 -1.73 6.43
CA GLU A 37 -8.63 -2.58 7.24
C GLU A 37 -8.00 -3.96 7.52
N SER A 38 -7.32 -4.55 6.54
CA SER A 38 -6.82 -5.93 6.64
C SER A 38 -5.37 -6.06 7.08
N MET A 39 -4.60 -4.97 7.15
CA MET A 39 -3.17 -5.00 7.48
C MET A 39 -2.86 -4.10 8.68
N ASN A 40 -1.82 -4.44 9.43
CA ASN A 40 -1.32 -3.59 10.51
C ASN A 40 -0.29 -2.56 9.99
N GLU A 41 0.10 -1.60 10.84
CA GLU A 41 1.02 -0.52 10.45
C GLU A 41 2.34 -1.05 9.90
N LYS A 42 2.96 -2.01 10.61
CA LYS A 42 4.23 -2.62 10.20
C LYS A 42 4.13 -3.34 8.84
N GLN A 43 3.03 -4.05 8.60
CA GLN A 43 2.79 -4.70 7.31
C GLN A 43 2.62 -3.67 6.17
N LEU A 44 1.96 -2.54 6.43
CA LEU A 44 1.80 -1.47 5.43
C LEU A 44 3.15 -0.79 5.14
N GLU A 45 3.97 -0.59 6.17
CA GLU A 45 5.34 -0.07 6.06
C GLU A 45 6.24 -1.02 5.27
N ASP A 46 6.20 -2.32 5.53
CA ASP A 46 6.94 -3.32 4.75
C ASP A 46 6.54 -3.29 3.28
N PHE A 47 5.25 -3.13 2.97
CA PHE A 47 4.78 -3.04 1.59
C PHE A 47 5.18 -1.74 0.92
N ALA A 48 5.08 -0.61 1.64
CA ALA A 48 5.41 0.73 1.15
C ALA A 48 6.93 0.92 0.94
N SER A 49 7.76 0.30 1.78
CA SER A 49 9.22 0.41 1.77
C SER A 49 9.92 -0.47 0.73
N THR A 50 9.22 -1.42 0.12
CA THR A 50 9.84 -2.29 -0.89
C THR A 50 10.37 -1.49 -2.10
N LYS A 51 11.56 -1.82 -2.61
CA LYS A 51 12.15 -1.12 -3.77
C LYS A 51 11.23 -1.22 -5.01
N THR A 52 10.93 -0.08 -5.63
CA THR A 52 10.11 0.06 -6.85
C THR A 52 10.82 -0.41 -8.12
N ARG A 53 12.16 -0.41 -8.13
CA ARG A 53 12.95 -0.77 -9.33
C ARG A 53 12.70 -2.22 -9.74
N GLY A 54 12.32 -2.41 -11.00
CA GLY A 54 12.12 -3.73 -11.63
C GLY A 54 10.77 -4.36 -11.37
N LYS A 55 9.83 -3.69 -10.68
CA LYS A 55 8.47 -4.24 -10.46
C LYS A 55 7.50 -3.81 -11.56
N PRO A 56 6.66 -4.73 -12.05
CA PRO A 56 5.58 -4.40 -12.98
C PRO A 56 4.58 -3.42 -12.34
N HIS A 57 3.94 -2.61 -13.18
CA HIS A 57 3.01 -1.57 -12.72
C HIS A 57 1.76 -2.21 -12.09
N HIS A 58 1.29 -3.32 -12.68
CA HIS A 58 0.23 -4.18 -12.19
C HIS A 58 0.68 -5.65 -12.07
N LYS A 59 0.00 -6.42 -11.20
CA LYS A 59 0.26 -7.87 -11.02
C LYS A 59 0.01 -8.70 -12.30
N HIS A 60 -0.63 -8.12 -13.32
CA HIS A 60 -0.90 -8.75 -14.61
C HIS A 60 0.13 -8.41 -15.70
N ASP A 61 1.09 -7.51 -15.44
CA ASP A 61 2.13 -7.15 -16.42
C ASP A 61 3.41 -7.99 -16.26
N ALA A 62 3.32 -9.15 -15.58
CA ALA A 62 4.44 -10.04 -15.25
C ALA A 62 4.39 -11.33 -16.06
#